data_AF-A0A159Z5Y9-F1
#
_entry.id   AF-A0A159Z5Y9-F1
#
_cell.length_a   1.000
_cell.length_b   1.000
_cell.length_c   1.000
_cell.angle_alpha   90.00
_cell.angle_beta   90.00
_cell.angle_gamma   90.00
#
_symmetry.space_group_name_H-M   'P 1'
#
loop_
_entity.id
_entity.type
_entity.pdbx_description
1 polymer ?
#
loop_
_entity_poly.entity_id
_entity_poly.type
_entity_poly.pdbx_seq_one_letter_code
_entity_poly.pdbx_strand_id
1 'polypeptide(L)'
;MAGSIRLRGEEVLGAGPERLRRLRAIDAALISQDALSGLNPVVRVAEQVAEAARAADPALVPGAAMRAARAMLDAVDSHLPCHEPLS
;
A
#
# COMPACT_ATOMS: atom_id res chain seq x y z
N MET A 1 24.11 4.79 21.63
CA MET A 1 23.44 6.03 21.19
C MET A 1 21.98 5.72 20.99
N ALA A 2 21.06 6.49 21.59
CA ALA A 2 19.63 6.39 21.28
C ALA A 2 19.30 7.39 20.16
N GLY A 3 18.49 6.98 19.19
CA GLY A 3 17.95 7.84 18.14
C GLY A 3 16.49 8.22 18.42
N SER A 4 15.92 9.07 17.56
CA SER A 4 14.50 9.44 17.56
C SER A 4 13.99 9.42 16.12
N ILE A 5 12.81 8.84 15.88
CA ILE A 5 12.16 8.87 14.56
C ILE A 5 10.76 9.42 14.76
N ARG A 6 10.48 10.61 14.19
CA ARG A 6 9.17 11.23 14.28
C ARG A 6 8.46 11.19 12.93
N LEU A 7 7.24 10.66 12.91
CA LEU A 7 6.34 10.70 11.76
C LEU A 7 5.19 11.64 12.07
N ARG A 8 4.99 12.68 11.25
CA ARG A 8 3.96 13.70 11.47
C ARG A 8 3.95 14.28 12.90
N GLY A 9 5.14 14.38 13.52
CA GLY A 9 5.32 14.89 14.88
C GLY A 9 5.20 13.84 16.00
N GLU A 10 4.77 12.61 15.71
CA GLU A 10 4.69 11.52 16.69
C GLU A 10 5.99 10.71 16.74
N GLU A 11 6.48 10.41 17.95
CA GLU A 11 7.60 9.50 18.15
C GLU A 11 7.20 8.06 17.82
N VAL A 12 7.93 7.44 16.89
CA VAL A 12 7.65 6.09 16.39
C VAL A 12 8.50 5.06 17.12
N LEU A 13 9.69 5.44 17.61
CA LEU A 13 10.53 4.52 18.38
C LEU A 13 9.84 4.21 19.72
N GLY A 14 9.60 2.92 19.96
CA GLY A 14 8.88 2.45 21.15
C GLY A 14 7.35 2.44 21.01
N ALA A 15 6.79 2.81 19.86
CA ALA A 15 5.35 2.68 19.62
C ALA A 15 4.91 1.20 19.66
N GLY A 16 3.73 0.95 20.24
CA GLY A 16 3.18 -0.40 20.35
C GLY A 16 2.80 -1.01 18.98
N PRO A 17 2.65 -2.35 18.89
CA PRO A 17 2.39 -3.05 17.63
C PRO A 17 1.15 -2.56 16.87
N GLU A 18 0.06 -2.28 17.59
CA GLU A 18 -1.17 -1.74 16.98
C GLU A 18 -0.98 -0.33 16.39
N ARG A 19 -0.20 0.51 17.07
CA ARG A 19 0.09 1.85 16.58
C ARG A 19 0.94 1.78 15.32
N LEU A 20 1.99 0.96 15.34
CA LEU A 20 2.83 0.70 14.18
C LEU A 20 2.04 0.14 12.99
N ARG A 21 1.06 -0.75 13.24
CA ARG A 21 0.14 -1.24 12.19
C ARG A 21 -0.64 -0.09 11.54
N ARG A 22 -1.27 0.78 12.33
CA ARG A 22 -2.03 1.92 11.81
C ARG A 22 -1.16 2.91 11.05
N LEU A 23 0.03 3.24 11.59
CA LEU A 23 0.98 4.13 10.92
C LEU A 23 1.36 3.58 9.54
N ARG A 24 1.59 2.26 9.43
CA ARG A 24 1.93 1.60 8.16
C ARG A 24 0.76 1.46 7.19
N ALA A 25 -0.47 1.51 7.68
CA ALA A 25 -1.66 1.38 6.84
C ALA A 25 -2.10 2.74 6.24
N ILE A 26 -1.86 3.85 6.94
CA ILE A 26 -2.46 5.16 6.61
C ILE A 26 -1.42 6.26 6.45
N ASP A 27 -0.39 6.29 7.31
CA ASP A 27 0.50 7.45 7.44
C ASP A 27 1.84 7.29 6.71
N ALA A 28 2.31 6.06 6.53
CA ALA A 28 3.56 5.73 5.86
C ALA A 28 3.43 4.44 5.05
N ALA A 29 3.77 4.49 3.77
CA ALA A 29 3.86 3.34 2.89
C ALA A 29 5.30 3.17 2.38
N LEU A 30 5.67 1.95 2.01
CA LEU A 30 6.97 1.60 1.46
C LEU A 30 6.79 1.08 0.03
N ILE A 31 7.60 1.58 -0.90
CA ILE A 31 7.78 0.98 -2.22
C ILE A 31 9.06 0.16 -2.18
N SER A 32 8.94 -1.15 -2.32
CA SER A 32 10.09 -2.07 -2.32
C SER A 32 10.90 -1.94 -3.61
N GLN A 33 12.22 -2.06 -3.52
CA GLN A 33 13.11 -2.09 -4.69
C GLN A 33 12.99 -3.40 -5.49
N ASP A 34 12.56 -4.48 -4.85
CA ASP A 34 12.17 -5.73 -5.49
C ASP A 34 10.64 -5.85 -5.44
N ALA A 35 9.97 -5.61 -6.56
CA ALA A 35 8.51 -5.63 -6.65
C ALA A 35 7.94 -7.04 -6.38
N LEU A 36 8.67 -8.10 -6.74
CA LEU A 36 8.21 -9.47 -6.55
C LEU A 36 8.28 -9.90 -5.08
N SER A 37 9.18 -9.28 -4.29
CA SER A 37 9.27 -9.54 -2.86
C SER A 37 8.02 -9.11 -2.06
N GLY A 38 7.24 -8.15 -2.59
CA GLY A 38 6.05 -7.60 -1.95
C GLY A 38 4.72 -8.16 -2.44
N LEU A 39 4.73 -8.97 -3.51
CA LEU A 39 3.51 -9.48 -4.15
C LEU A 39 3.39 -10.99 -3.96
N ASN A 40 2.16 -11.45 -3.73
CA ASN A 40 1.84 -12.87 -3.80
C ASN A 40 1.46 -13.26 -5.25
N PRO A 41 2.27 -14.07 -5.96
CA PRO A 41 2.04 -14.37 -7.38
C PRO A 41 0.78 -15.19 -7.65
N VAL A 42 0.19 -15.83 -6.62
CA VAL A 42 -1.05 -16.60 -6.78
C VAL A 42 -2.32 -15.78 -6.52
N VAL A 43 -2.19 -14.49 -6.16
CA VAL A 43 -3.31 -13.58 -5.90
C VAL A 43 -3.28 -12.47 -6.95
N ARG A 44 -4.45 -12.05 -7.46
CA ARG A 44 -4.49 -10.96 -8.44
C ARG A 44 -3.99 -9.66 -7.82
N VAL A 45 -3.29 -8.85 -8.62
CA VAL A 45 -2.79 -7.54 -8.17
C VAL A 45 -3.92 -6.66 -7.62
N ALA A 46 -5.06 -6.60 -8.31
CA ALA A 46 -6.22 -5.82 -7.86
C ALA A 46 -6.78 -6.28 -6.50
N GLU A 47 -6.72 -7.57 -6.19
CA GLU A 47 -7.16 -8.11 -4.90
C GLU A 47 -6.18 -7.71 -3.79
N GLN A 48 -4.87 -7.75 -4.05
CA GLN A 48 -3.84 -7.32 -3.09
C GLN A 48 -3.93 -5.81 -2.79
N VAL A 49 -4.20 -4.99 -3.82
CA VAL A 49 -4.42 -3.55 -3.65
C VAL A 49 -5.72 -3.28 -2.88
N ALA A 50 -6.78 -4.05 -3.12
CA ALA A 50 -8.05 -3.93 -2.38
C ALA A 50 -7.88 -4.29 -0.89
N GLU A 51 -7.06 -5.29 -0.56
CA GLU A 51 -6.73 -5.62 0.83
C GLU A 51 -5.94 -4.50 1.51
N ALA A 52 -5.00 -3.86 0.83
CA ALA A 52 -4.30 -2.69 1.36
C ALA A 52 -5.28 -1.52 1.63
N ALA A 53 -6.24 -1.29 0.74
CA ALA A 53 -7.29 -0.28 0.94
C ALA A 53 -8.17 -0.59 2.17
N ARG A 54 -8.52 -1.86 2.40
CA ARG A 54 -9.26 -2.30 3.59
C ARG A 54 -8.42 -2.27 4.88
N ALA A 55 -7.11 -2.46 4.79
CA ALA A 55 -6.22 -2.28 5.93
C ALA A 55 -6.15 -0.82 6.37
N ALA A 56 -6.21 0.12 5.42
CA ALA A 56 -6.30 1.56 5.69
C ALA A 56 -7.68 1.98 6.22
N ASP A 57 -8.77 1.42 5.66
CA ASP A 57 -10.14 1.63 6.13
C ASP A 57 -10.88 0.29 6.33
N PRO A 58 -10.93 -0.23 7.57
CA PRO A 58 -11.61 -1.49 7.87
C PRO A 58 -13.12 -1.48 7.63
N ALA A 59 -13.76 -0.30 7.53
CA ALA A 59 -15.18 -0.17 7.26
C ALA A 59 -15.52 -0.34 5.76
N LEU A 60 -14.51 -0.35 4.89
CA LEU A 60 -14.69 -0.40 3.45
C LEU A 60 -15.25 -1.76 3.01
N VAL A 61 -16.45 -1.74 2.43
CA VAL A 61 -17.10 -2.95 1.90
C VAL A 61 -16.35 -3.50 0.68
N PRO A 62 -16.37 -4.82 0.41
CA PRO A 62 -15.55 -5.44 -0.64
C PRO A 62 -15.68 -4.79 -2.02
N GLY A 63 -16.91 -4.45 -2.44
CA GLY A 63 -17.14 -3.79 -3.72
C GLY A 63 -16.56 -2.37 -3.80
N ALA A 64 -16.54 -1.63 -2.69
CA ALA A 64 -15.89 -0.32 -2.63
C ALA A 64 -14.36 -0.46 -2.67
N ALA A 65 -13.81 -1.49 -2.02
CA ALA A 65 -12.38 -1.76 -2.01
C ALA A 65 -11.86 -2.08 -3.41
N MET A 66 -12.59 -2.91 -4.16
CA MET A 66 -12.24 -3.23 -5.54
C MET A 66 -12.33 -2.01 -6.47
N ARG A 67 -13.31 -1.11 -6.27
CA ARG A 67 -13.38 0.14 -7.03
C ARG A 67 -12.18 1.05 -6.72
N ALA A 68 -11.82 1.18 -5.45
CA ALA A 68 -10.65 1.95 -5.04
C ALA A 68 -9.36 1.36 -5.64
N ALA A 69 -9.20 0.03 -5.58
CA ALA A 69 -8.06 -0.66 -6.17
C ALA A 69 -7.97 -0.44 -7.69
N ARG A 70 -9.10 -0.50 -8.39
CA ARG A 70 -9.14 -0.21 -9.82
C ARG A 70 -8.69 1.21 -10.13
N ALA A 71 -9.22 2.20 -9.41
CA ALA A 71 -8.83 3.59 -9.59
C ALA A 71 -7.33 3.83 -9.33
N MET A 72 -6.75 3.16 -8.33
CA MET A 72 -5.31 3.23 -8.06
C MET A 72 -4.49 2.63 -9.20
N LEU A 73 -4.92 1.50 -9.76
CA LEU A 73 -4.24 0.85 -10.89
C LEU A 73 -4.34 1.68 -12.18
N ASP A 74 -5.51 2.26 -12.46
CA ASP A 74 -5.71 3.16 -13.61
C ASP A 74 -4.79 4.40 -13.50
N ALA A 75 -4.57 4.91 -12.28
CA ALA A 75 -3.64 6.01 -12.04
C ALA A 75 -2.18 5.64 -12.36
N VAL A 76 -1.76 4.39 -12.10
CA VAL A 76 -0.43 3.89 -12.47
C VAL A 76 -0.28 3.79 -13.99
N ASP A 77 -1.30 3.26 -14.66
CA ASP A 77 -1.30 3.08 -16.13
C ASP A 77 -1.13 4.40 -16.87
N SER A 78 -1.77 5.48 -16.38
CA SER A 78 -1.61 6.82 -16.95
C SER A 78 -0.19 7.39 -16.92
N HIS A 79 0.72 6.82 -16.13
CA HIS A 79 2.10 7.27 -15.98
C HIS A 79 3.13 6.32 -16.63
N LEU A 80 2.70 5.19 -17.18
CA LEU A 80 3.57 4.27 -17.92
C LEU A 80 3.74 4.78 -19.36
N PRO A 81 4.95 4.74 -19.94
CA PRO A 81 5.12 5.01 -21.36
C PRO A 81 4.27 4.01 -22.14
N CYS A 82 3.60 4.46 -23.20
CA CYS A 82 2.81 3.60 -24.07
C CYS A 82 3.64 2.35 -24.42
N HIS A 83 3.16 1.18 -23.97
CA HIS A 83 3.81 -0.09 -24.25
C HIS A 83 3.91 -0.26 -25.78
N GLU A 84 5.12 -0.45 -26.30
CA GLU A 84 5.29 -1.03 -27.63
C GLU A 84 4.68 -2.44 -27.59
N PRO A 85 3.82 -2.82 -28.56
CA PRO A 85 3.23 -4.14 -28.57
C PRO A 85 4.33 -5.19 -28.68
N LEU A 86 4.37 -6.11 -27.71
CA LEU A 86 5.21 -7.30 -27.78
C LEU A 86 4.82 -8.08 -29.04
N SER A 87 5.77 -8.20 -29.97
CA SER A 87 5.66 -8.96 -31.22
C SER A 87 5.58 -10.47 -30.97
#